data_AF-A0A815FEE4-F1
#
_entry.id   AF-A0A815FEE4-F1
#
_cell.length_a   1.000
_cell.length_b   1.000
_cell.length_c   1.000
_cell.angle_alpha   90.00
_cell.angle_beta   90.00
_cell.angle_gamma   90.00
#
_symmetry.space_group_name_H-M   'P 1'
#
loop_
_entity.id
_entity.type
_entity.pdbx_description
1 polymer ?
#
loop_
_entity_poly.entity_id
_entity_poly.type
_entity_poly.pdbx_seq_one_letter_code
_entity_poly.pdbx_strand_id
1 'polypeptide(L)'
;MNFQELINAVNINPISNDILQQMTLLFKYKIDQSLSLFISEEYQSLFVLEHKIWQILSQDWSNHPRYLDFFQTFALFNKQIIFEQETISLDIKTSLLIPENIDLINNIFEQIEQDTDDNNLLITIASLWFDNLSFFVQEYPSIGHIPVIIHINECIANKFILSENFQFYLRQLQQPQLLPLIFSAKQLFYVKTCTLSLSACFSINSNKHHYISGQVLKNIGHDYLKIIQIQSFTVDLWNKEILACIAHLIGFMRLFLWCGSGKELKFKDLFPTEKILCAYIQDLIRIIDYKPYYNCIMAQWHNDETILIDSILLSLMNIIELQNINWFFRSITQLPDILLTLAETSKYYRIYLCAYGILGEVLTDEHLKALKITDNIRDFFFTMLEEAWYDPSKEYKNIPVAYFLRGNIHKLNLS
;
A
#
# COMPACT_ATOMS: atom_id res chain seq x y z
N MET A 1 -33.79 -11.11 11.86
CA MET A 1 -32.88 -10.83 12.98
C MET A 1 -32.27 -9.47 12.71
N ASN A 2 -32.40 -8.51 13.62
CA ASN A 2 -31.77 -7.19 13.47
C ASN A 2 -30.24 -7.31 13.69
N PHE A 3 -29.46 -6.28 13.34
CA PHE A 3 -28.01 -6.37 13.40
C PHE A 3 -27.50 -6.55 14.83
N GLN A 4 -28.09 -5.85 15.81
CA GLN A 4 -27.77 -6.02 17.23
C GLN A 4 -27.97 -7.47 17.71
N GLU A 5 -29.03 -8.15 17.29
CA GLU A 5 -29.28 -9.56 17.60
C GLU A 5 -28.19 -10.47 17.01
N LEU A 6 -27.72 -10.18 15.80
CA LEU A 6 -26.58 -10.89 15.19
C LEU A 6 -25.30 -10.71 16.03
N ILE A 7 -24.98 -9.48 16.44
CA ILE A 7 -23.78 -9.19 17.24
C ILE A 7 -23.83 -9.82 18.63
N ASN A 8 -25.01 -9.89 19.24
CA ASN A 8 -25.18 -10.57 20.52
C ASN A 8 -24.92 -12.08 20.40
N ALA A 9 -25.26 -12.67 19.26
CA ALA A 9 -25.08 -14.09 18.99
C ALA A 9 -23.61 -14.47 18.64
N VAL A 10 -22.76 -13.49 18.30
CA VAL A 10 -21.29 -13.66 18.13
C VAL A 10 -20.57 -14.04 19.43
N ASN A 11 -21.19 -13.86 20.60
CA ASN A 11 -20.58 -14.20 21.90
C ASN A 11 -20.44 -15.72 22.17
N ILE A 12 -21.01 -16.58 21.34
CA ILE A 12 -20.91 -18.04 21.50
C ILE A 12 -19.74 -18.48 20.61
N ASN A 13 -18.62 -18.89 21.21
CA ASN A 13 -17.49 -19.46 20.47
C ASN A 13 -17.65 -21.00 20.46
N PRO A 14 -17.76 -21.67 19.29
CA PRO A 14 -17.67 -21.13 17.92
C PRO A 14 -18.93 -20.41 17.45
N ILE A 15 -18.75 -19.36 16.63
CA ILE A 15 -19.86 -18.61 16.03
C ILE A 15 -20.63 -19.54 15.10
N SER A 16 -21.97 -19.56 15.21
CA SER A 16 -22.80 -20.39 14.32
C SER A 16 -22.60 -19.99 12.86
N ASN A 17 -22.50 -20.99 12.00
CA ASN A 17 -22.38 -20.84 10.56
C ASN A 17 -23.53 -20.02 9.94
N ASP A 18 -24.74 -20.13 10.48
CA ASP A 18 -25.91 -19.37 10.00
C ASP A 18 -25.79 -17.88 10.33
N ILE A 19 -25.20 -17.55 11.50
CA ILE A 19 -24.93 -16.18 11.91
C ILE A 19 -23.88 -15.56 10.99
N LEU A 20 -22.75 -16.26 10.76
CA LEU A 20 -21.70 -15.79 9.86
C LEU A 20 -22.24 -15.54 8.45
N GLN A 21 -23.06 -16.44 7.92
CA GLN A 21 -23.64 -16.27 6.59
C GLN A 21 -24.59 -15.06 6.53
N GLN A 22 -25.44 -14.86 7.54
CA GLN A 22 -26.34 -13.70 7.59
C GLN A 22 -25.57 -12.39 7.68
N MET A 23 -24.50 -12.32 8.49
CA MET A 23 -23.64 -11.14 8.58
C MET A 23 -22.91 -10.88 7.26
N THR A 24 -22.35 -11.91 6.63
CA THR A 24 -21.72 -11.80 5.31
C THR A 24 -22.66 -11.21 4.27
N LEU A 25 -23.90 -11.70 4.20
CA LEU A 25 -24.91 -11.17 3.26
C LEU A 25 -25.28 -9.72 3.58
N LEU A 26 -25.42 -9.38 4.86
CA LEU A 26 -25.71 -8.02 5.30
C LEU A 26 -24.60 -7.05 4.89
N PHE A 27 -23.33 -7.37 5.14
CA PHE A 27 -22.22 -6.49 4.79
C PHE A 27 -22.08 -6.31 3.29
N LYS A 28 -22.22 -7.38 2.49
CA LYS A 28 -22.24 -7.26 1.02
C LYS A 28 -23.33 -6.30 0.55
N TYR A 29 -24.55 -6.45 1.09
CA TYR A 29 -25.66 -5.57 0.74
C TYR A 29 -25.43 -4.10 1.14
N LYS A 30 -24.83 -3.86 2.32
CA LYS A 30 -24.60 -2.51 2.83
C LYS A 30 -23.46 -1.76 2.13
N ILE A 31 -22.43 -2.48 1.66
CA ILE A 31 -21.37 -1.93 0.80
C ILE A 31 -21.99 -1.28 -0.44
N ASP A 32 -22.99 -1.90 -1.06
CA ASP A 32 -23.52 -1.48 -2.36
C ASP A 32 -24.59 -0.36 -2.28
N GLN A 33 -25.12 -0.03 -1.10
CA GLN A 33 -26.35 0.78 -1.02
C GLN A 33 -26.35 1.99 -0.07
N SER A 34 -25.85 1.87 1.16
CA SER A 34 -26.10 2.90 2.19
C SER A 34 -25.09 2.87 3.32
N LEU A 35 -23.79 2.88 2.99
CA LEU A 35 -22.70 2.68 3.95
C LEU A 35 -22.75 3.70 5.11
N SER A 36 -22.83 4.99 4.80
CA SER A 36 -22.81 6.07 5.79
C SER A 36 -24.00 6.04 6.76
N LEU A 37 -25.21 5.87 6.21
CA LEU A 37 -26.42 5.72 7.00
C LEU A 37 -26.31 4.51 7.94
N PHE A 38 -25.86 3.37 7.42
CA PHE A 38 -25.70 2.16 8.20
C PHE A 38 -24.71 2.34 9.36
N ILE A 39 -23.58 3.02 9.13
CA ILE A 39 -22.61 3.32 10.19
C ILE A 39 -23.22 4.23 11.24
N SER A 40 -23.98 5.25 10.83
CA SER A 40 -24.62 6.17 11.78
C SER A 40 -25.68 5.48 12.66
N GLU A 41 -26.44 4.54 12.09
CA GLU A 41 -27.52 3.82 12.79
C GLU A 41 -26.97 2.69 13.67
N GLU A 42 -25.92 2.00 13.24
CA GLU A 42 -25.41 0.78 13.85
C GLU A 42 -24.00 0.91 14.43
N TYR A 43 -23.54 2.15 14.66
CA TYR A 43 -22.18 2.46 15.14
C TYR A 43 -21.78 1.59 16.34
N GLN A 44 -22.63 1.51 17.36
CA GLN A 44 -22.30 0.78 18.58
C GLN A 44 -22.19 -0.74 18.33
N SER A 45 -23.06 -1.28 17.48
CA SER A 45 -23.03 -2.69 17.07
C SER A 45 -21.74 -3.01 16.29
N LEU A 46 -21.35 -2.12 15.37
CA LEU A 46 -20.13 -2.23 14.57
C LEU A 46 -18.87 -2.14 15.44
N PHE A 47 -18.83 -1.17 16.34
CA PHE A 47 -17.75 -1.01 17.30
C PHE A 47 -17.55 -2.28 18.12
N VAL A 48 -18.62 -2.81 18.73
CA VAL A 48 -18.56 -4.06 19.49
C VAL A 48 -18.09 -5.24 18.64
N LEU A 49 -18.50 -5.31 17.37
CA LEU A 49 -18.05 -6.36 16.45
C LEU A 49 -16.54 -6.27 16.17
N GLU A 50 -16.03 -5.09 15.85
CA GLU A 50 -14.60 -4.88 15.59
C GLU A 50 -13.74 -5.27 16.79
N HIS A 51 -14.14 -4.84 18.00
CA HIS A 51 -13.45 -5.21 19.24
C HIS A 51 -13.42 -6.71 19.45
N LYS A 52 -14.53 -7.40 19.19
CA LYS A 52 -14.59 -8.86 19.29
C LYS A 52 -13.71 -9.53 18.24
N ILE A 53 -13.63 -9.00 17.04
CA ILE A 53 -12.79 -9.57 15.99
C ILE A 53 -11.32 -9.49 16.38
N TRP A 54 -10.83 -8.34 16.85
CA TRP A 54 -9.47 -8.24 17.37
C TRP A 54 -9.20 -9.24 18.51
N GLN A 55 -10.17 -9.46 19.38
CA GLN A 55 -10.06 -10.48 20.44
C GLN A 55 -10.00 -11.90 19.87
N ILE A 56 -10.85 -12.25 18.89
CA ILE A 56 -10.85 -13.56 18.23
C ILE A 56 -9.50 -13.82 17.56
N LEU A 57 -8.94 -12.84 16.85
CA LEU A 57 -7.62 -12.98 16.21
C LEU A 57 -6.48 -13.15 17.22
N SER A 58 -6.65 -12.63 18.44
CA SER A 58 -5.66 -12.75 19.52
C SER A 58 -5.72 -14.06 20.32
N GLN A 59 -6.62 -14.99 19.96
CA GLN A 59 -6.84 -16.25 20.69
C GLN A 59 -6.62 -17.46 19.79
N ASP A 60 -6.29 -18.62 20.40
CA ASP A 60 -6.22 -19.90 19.71
C ASP A 60 -7.57 -20.22 19.03
N TRP A 61 -7.51 -20.38 17.71
CA TRP A 61 -8.70 -20.44 16.87
C TRP A 61 -8.89 -21.79 16.15
N SER A 62 -10.16 -22.09 15.80
CA SER A 62 -10.57 -23.25 15.04
C SER A 62 -10.70 -22.95 13.55
N ASN A 63 -9.93 -23.68 12.73
CA ASN A 63 -9.85 -23.52 11.27
C ASN A 63 -11.12 -23.98 10.54
N HIS A 64 -12.16 -23.14 10.51
CA HIS A 64 -13.38 -23.41 9.74
C HIS A 64 -13.51 -22.49 8.50
N PRO A 65 -13.69 -23.02 7.28
CA PRO A 65 -13.69 -22.24 6.03
C PRO A 65 -14.70 -21.08 5.96
N ARG A 66 -15.88 -21.22 6.59
CA ARG A 66 -16.91 -20.17 6.60
C ARG A 66 -16.51 -18.91 7.36
N TYR A 67 -15.50 -18.99 8.23
CA TYR A 67 -14.92 -17.80 8.81
C TYR A 67 -14.22 -16.96 7.74
N LEU A 68 -13.48 -17.58 6.82
CA LEU A 68 -12.75 -16.85 5.78
C LEU A 68 -13.66 -15.93 4.97
N ASP A 69 -14.79 -16.44 4.48
CA ASP A 69 -15.74 -15.67 3.68
C ASP A 69 -16.28 -14.45 4.44
N PHE A 70 -16.58 -14.64 5.72
CA PHE A 70 -17.05 -13.57 6.60
C PHE A 70 -15.96 -12.52 6.82
N PHE A 71 -14.78 -12.93 7.26
CA PHE A 71 -13.67 -12.02 7.55
C PHE A 71 -13.19 -11.28 6.30
N GLN A 72 -13.16 -11.94 5.13
CA GLN A 72 -12.87 -11.27 3.85
C GLN A 72 -13.93 -10.22 3.51
N THR A 73 -15.21 -10.56 3.63
CA THR A 73 -16.31 -9.63 3.35
C THR A 73 -16.26 -8.43 4.29
N PHE A 74 -16.00 -8.68 5.58
CA PHE A 74 -15.94 -7.62 6.57
C PHE A 74 -14.68 -6.76 6.46
N ALA A 75 -13.53 -7.34 6.09
CA ALA A 75 -12.36 -6.57 5.72
C ALA A 75 -12.60 -5.67 4.50
N LEU A 76 -13.34 -6.14 3.49
CA LEU A 76 -13.76 -5.29 2.37
C LEU A 76 -14.68 -4.15 2.82
N PHE A 77 -15.62 -4.43 3.74
CA PHE A 77 -16.46 -3.39 4.34
C PHE A 77 -15.61 -2.32 5.05
N ASN A 78 -14.63 -2.71 5.86
CA ASN A 78 -13.69 -1.79 6.52
C ASN A 78 -12.89 -0.96 5.53
N LYS A 79 -12.46 -1.57 4.43
CA LYS A 79 -11.77 -0.86 3.35
C LYS A 79 -12.64 0.23 2.74
N GLN A 80 -13.93 -0.03 2.54
CA GLN A 80 -14.86 0.99 2.05
C GLN A 80 -15.03 2.13 3.07
N ILE A 81 -15.10 1.82 4.38
CA ILE A 81 -15.13 2.84 5.44
C ILE A 81 -13.91 3.78 5.35
N ILE A 82 -12.72 3.23 5.12
CA ILE A 82 -11.48 4.02 5.03
C ILE A 82 -11.60 5.08 3.93
N PHE A 83 -11.97 4.67 2.72
CA PHE A 83 -11.99 5.54 1.55
C PHE A 83 -13.29 6.34 1.35
N GLU A 84 -14.30 6.13 2.19
CA GLU A 84 -15.54 6.93 2.22
C GLU A 84 -15.28 8.28 2.92
N GLN A 85 -14.80 9.28 2.18
CA GLN A 85 -14.23 10.53 2.73
C GLN A 85 -15.28 11.53 3.26
N GLU A 86 -16.50 11.57 2.70
CA GLU A 86 -17.40 12.72 2.91
C GLU A 86 -18.38 12.57 4.08
N THR A 87 -18.71 11.33 4.43
CA THR A 87 -19.89 11.04 5.23
C THR A 87 -19.57 10.47 6.62
N ILE A 88 -18.36 9.96 6.82
CA ILE A 88 -17.92 9.34 8.08
C ILE A 88 -16.71 10.12 8.61
N SER A 89 -16.82 10.68 9.82
CA SER A 89 -15.74 11.47 10.41
C SER A 89 -14.51 10.60 10.73
N LEU A 90 -13.32 11.22 10.72
CA LEU A 90 -12.07 10.54 11.07
C LEU A 90 -12.11 9.94 12.48
N ASP A 91 -12.76 10.61 13.44
CA ASP A 91 -12.90 10.09 14.80
C ASP A 91 -13.67 8.77 14.82
N ILE A 92 -14.79 8.68 14.09
CA ILE A 92 -15.57 7.44 13.96
C ILE A 92 -14.73 6.35 13.31
N LYS A 93 -14.02 6.65 12.22
CA LYS A 93 -13.13 5.68 11.55
C LYS A 93 -12.04 5.18 12.50
N THR A 94 -11.44 6.10 13.24
CA THR A 94 -10.38 5.79 14.22
C THR A 94 -10.89 4.87 15.32
N SER A 95 -12.05 5.18 15.90
CA SER A 95 -12.67 4.34 16.94
C SER A 95 -13.10 2.97 16.45
N LEU A 96 -13.53 2.83 15.18
CA LEU A 96 -13.94 1.54 14.63
C LEU A 96 -12.75 0.67 14.22
N LEU A 97 -11.76 1.26 13.53
CA LEU A 97 -10.76 0.48 12.79
C LEU A 97 -9.46 0.23 13.57
N ILE A 98 -9.18 1.04 14.60
CA ILE A 98 -7.94 0.91 15.36
C ILE A 98 -8.16 0.06 16.62
N PRO A 99 -7.33 -0.96 16.86
CA PRO A 99 -7.45 -1.78 18.06
C PRO A 99 -7.15 -0.97 19.32
N GLU A 100 -7.95 -1.21 20.36
CA GLU A 100 -7.82 -0.52 21.66
C GLU A 100 -6.58 -0.93 22.46
N ASN A 101 -6.11 -2.18 22.29
CA ASN A 101 -5.10 -2.75 23.17
C ASN A 101 -3.92 -3.37 22.39
N ILE A 102 -2.71 -2.94 22.78
CA ILE A 102 -1.42 -3.47 22.31
C ILE A 102 -1.26 -4.97 22.65
N ASP A 103 -1.81 -5.46 23.76
CA ASP A 103 -1.70 -6.87 24.14
C ASP A 103 -2.35 -7.79 23.10
N LEU A 104 -3.45 -7.37 22.49
CA LEU A 104 -4.11 -8.12 21.41
C LEU A 104 -3.18 -8.26 20.20
N ILE A 105 -2.47 -7.18 19.86
CA ILE A 105 -1.50 -7.16 18.77
C ILE A 105 -0.32 -8.08 19.07
N ASN A 106 0.22 -8.03 20.29
CA ASN A 106 1.33 -8.89 20.69
C ASN A 106 0.96 -10.36 20.56
N ASN A 107 -0.22 -10.76 21.04
CA ASN A 107 -0.71 -12.13 20.95
C ASN A 107 -0.91 -12.58 19.49
N ILE A 108 -1.43 -11.71 18.61
CA ILE A 108 -1.55 -12.01 17.18
C ILE A 108 -0.17 -12.25 16.57
N PHE A 109 0.80 -11.37 16.83
CA PHE A 109 2.15 -11.53 16.29
C PHE A 109 2.88 -12.75 16.84
N GLU A 110 2.73 -13.05 18.13
CA GLU A 110 3.29 -14.26 18.74
C GLU A 110 2.73 -15.53 18.12
N GLN A 111 1.42 -15.59 17.87
CA GLN A 111 0.80 -16.71 17.16
C GLN A 111 1.36 -16.85 15.75
N ILE A 112 1.39 -15.78 14.95
CA ILE A 112 1.92 -15.83 13.57
C ILE A 112 3.39 -16.28 13.56
N GLU A 113 4.21 -15.78 14.51
CA GLU A 113 5.63 -16.11 14.62
C GLU A 113 5.83 -17.59 14.96
N GLN A 114 5.13 -18.10 15.97
CA GLN A 114 5.25 -19.46 16.50
C GLN A 114 4.56 -20.52 15.63
N ASP A 115 3.65 -20.12 14.73
CA ASP A 115 2.94 -21.06 13.89
C ASP A 115 3.87 -21.88 12.99
N THR A 116 3.63 -23.18 12.93
CA THR A 116 4.38 -24.12 12.08
C THR A 116 3.66 -24.44 10.78
N ASP A 117 2.36 -24.13 10.68
CA ASP A 117 1.59 -24.20 9.45
C ASP A 117 1.68 -22.87 8.69
N ASP A 118 2.53 -22.85 7.68
CA ASP A 118 2.73 -21.71 6.78
C ASP A 118 1.43 -21.26 6.07
N ASN A 119 0.40 -22.11 6.02
CA ASN A 119 -0.91 -21.82 5.42
C ASN A 119 -2.04 -21.65 6.45
N ASN A 120 -1.72 -21.40 7.72
CA ASN A 120 -2.76 -21.20 8.74
C ASN A 120 -3.70 -20.05 8.35
N LEU A 121 -5.01 -20.35 8.40
CA LEU A 121 -6.10 -19.43 8.08
C LEU A 121 -6.06 -18.14 8.90
N LEU A 122 -5.63 -18.23 10.17
CA LEU A 122 -5.44 -17.07 11.05
C LEU A 122 -4.51 -16.04 10.41
N ILE A 123 -3.41 -16.48 9.80
CA ILE A 123 -2.42 -15.58 9.19
C ILE A 123 -3.04 -14.84 8.00
N THR A 124 -3.79 -15.56 7.14
CA THR A 124 -4.52 -14.94 6.03
C THR A 124 -5.50 -13.88 6.52
N ILE A 125 -6.22 -14.16 7.61
CA ILE A 125 -7.23 -13.25 8.13
C ILE A 125 -6.58 -12.06 8.82
N ALA A 126 -5.60 -12.27 9.71
CA ALA A 126 -4.85 -11.19 10.35
C ALA A 126 -4.21 -10.25 9.31
N SER A 127 -3.69 -10.80 8.20
CA SER A 127 -3.14 -10.01 7.10
C SER A 127 -4.15 -8.97 6.56
N LEU A 128 -5.43 -9.31 6.44
CA LEU A 128 -6.46 -8.40 5.96
C LEU A 128 -6.65 -7.19 6.88
N TRP A 129 -6.59 -7.40 8.20
CA TRP A 129 -6.72 -6.32 9.18
C TRP A 129 -5.49 -5.40 9.15
N PHE A 130 -4.29 -5.96 9.09
CA PHE A 130 -3.07 -5.17 9.01
C PHE A 130 -2.94 -4.44 7.66
N ASP A 131 -3.37 -5.03 6.55
CA ASP A 131 -3.44 -4.37 5.25
C ASP A 131 -4.42 -3.17 5.31
N ASN A 132 -5.61 -3.35 5.89
CA ASN A 132 -6.58 -2.27 6.07
C ASN A 132 -6.05 -1.15 6.98
N LEU A 133 -5.41 -1.49 8.11
CA LEU A 133 -4.73 -0.50 8.95
C LEU A 133 -3.67 0.27 8.17
N SER A 134 -2.92 -0.40 7.29
CA SER A 134 -1.90 0.24 6.48
C SER A 134 -2.50 1.21 5.46
N PHE A 135 -3.61 0.83 4.80
CA PHE A 135 -4.36 1.76 3.94
C PHE A 135 -4.90 2.94 4.72
N PHE A 136 -5.43 2.71 5.93
CA PHE A 136 -5.97 3.77 6.77
C PHE A 136 -4.88 4.77 7.20
N VAL A 137 -3.70 4.27 7.57
CA VAL A 137 -2.54 5.11 7.93
C VAL A 137 -2.03 5.90 6.74
N GLN A 138 -1.99 5.29 5.55
CA GLN A 138 -1.56 5.96 4.33
C GLN A 138 -2.52 7.06 3.88
N GLU A 139 -3.82 6.85 4.03
CA GLU A 139 -4.88 7.81 3.69
C GLU A 139 -5.00 8.93 4.73
N TYR A 140 -4.80 8.62 6.02
CA TYR A 140 -4.89 9.60 7.11
C TYR A 140 -3.58 9.66 7.92
N PRO A 141 -2.52 10.29 7.38
CA PRO A 141 -1.22 10.39 8.04
C PRO A 141 -1.24 10.84 9.51
N SER A 142 -2.20 11.67 9.91
CA SER A 142 -2.36 12.14 11.29
C SER A 142 -2.53 11.01 12.32
N ILE A 143 -3.08 9.86 11.91
CA ILE A 143 -3.29 8.72 12.82
C ILE A 143 -2.01 7.91 13.06
N GLY A 144 -0.97 8.08 12.23
CA GLY A 144 0.29 7.35 12.35
C GLY A 144 1.06 7.65 13.65
N HIS A 145 0.65 8.66 14.41
CA HIS A 145 1.20 8.97 15.73
C HIS A 145 0.51 8.23 16.88
N ILE A 146 -0.57 7.49 16.62
CA ILE A 146 -1.30 6.76 17.66
C ILE A 146 -0.40 5.64 18.21
N PRO A 147 -0.31 5.47 19.55
CA PRO A 147 0.62 4.53 20.18
C PRO A 147 0.53 3.09 19.66
N VAL A 148 -0.67 2.56 19.42
CA VAL A 148 -0.84 1.18 18.91
C VAL A 148 -0.29 1.04 17.49
N ILE A 149 -0.44 2.05 16.64
CA ILE A 149 0.10 2.05 15.26
C ILE A 149 1.63 2.08 15.29
N ILE A 150 2.21 2.91 16.16
CA ILE A 150 3.66 2.95 16.37
C ILE A 150 4.16 1.57 16.83
N HIS A 151 3.51 0.98 17.84
CA HIS A 151 3.86 -0.33 18.40
C HIS A 151 3.77 -1.46 17.36
N ILE A 152 2.71 -1.49 16.56
CA ILE A 152 2.53 -2.44 15.44
C ILE A 152 3.75 -2.39 14.52
N ASN A 153 4.15 -1.19 14.08
CA ASN A 153 5.24 -1.02 13.12
C ASN A 153 6.61 -1.32 13.73
N GLU A 154 6.83 -1.00 15.00
CA GLU A 154 8.05 -1.41 15.71
C GLU A 154 8.16 -2.94 15.84
N CYS A 155 7.05 -3.61 16.14
CA CYS A 155 7.02 -5.08 16.17
C CYS A 155 7.25 -5.68 14.79
N ILE A 156 6.59 -5.16 13.74
CA ILE A 156 6.76 -5.62 12.36
C ILE A 156 8.23 -5.50 11.93
N ALA A 157 8.85 -4.35 12.18
CA ALA A 157 10.24 -4.14 11.80
C ALA A 157 11.19 -5.11 12.52
N ASN A 158 11.05 -5.25 13.84
CA ASN A 158 11.99 -6.02 14.65
C ASN A 158 11.77 -7.54 14.56
N LYS A 159 10.52 -8.01 14.62
CA LYS A 159 10.19 -9.45 14.65
C LYS A 159 10.10 -10.08 13.28
N PHE A 160 9.65 -9.33 12.27
CA PHE A 160 9.35 -9.90 10.95
C PHE A 160 10.38 -9.49 9.91
N ILE A 161 10.55 -8.20 9.61
CA ILE A 161 11.43 -7.74 8.52
C ILE A 161 12.91 -8.06 8.76
N LEU A 162 13.40 -7.95 10.00
CA LEU A 162 14.79 -8.27 10.33
C LEU A 162 15.05 -9.76 10.60
N SER A 163 14.04 -10.62 10.46
CA SER A 163 14.15 -12.06 10.74
C SER A 163 14.78 -12.86 9.60
N GLU A 164 15.26 -14.07 9.93
CA GLU A 164 15.72 -15.05 8.94
C GLU A 164 14.59 -15.55 8.05
N ASN A 165 13.36 -15.64 8.58
CA ASN A 165 12.18 -16.06 7.80
C ASN A 165 11.88 -15.08 6.67
N PHE A 166 11.99 -13.77 6.93
CA PHE A 166 11.82 -12.78 5.87
C PHE A 166 12.86 -12.94 4.76
N GLN A 167 14.13 -13.14 5.11
CA GLN A 167 15.18 -13.40 4.11
C GLN A 167 14.93 -14.70 3.34
N PHE A 168 14.46 -15.75 4.03
CA PHE A 168 14.09 -17.01 3.39
C PHE A 168 13.00 -16.80 2.34
N TYR A 169 11.91 -16.10 2.69
CA TYR A 169 10.82 -15.80 1.76
C TYR A 169 11.24 -14.87 0.61
N LEU A 170 12.13 -13.90 0.84
CA LEU A 170 12.69 -13.07 -0.23
C LEU A 170 13.51 -13.90 -1.23
N ARG A 171 14.32 -14.86 -0.76
CA ARG A 171 15.09 -15.74 -1.65
C ARG A 171 14.19 -16.60 -2.53
N GLN A 172 13.00 -16.97 -2.08
CA GLN A 172 12.03 -17.67 -2.91
C GLN A 172 11.53 -16.80 -4.08
N LEU A 173 11.35 -15.50 -3.87
CA LEU A 173 11.00 -14.54 -4.93
C LEU A 173 12.08 -14.36 -6.00
N GLN A 174 13.30 -14.85 -5.78
CA GLN A 174 14.36 -14.83 -6.78
C GLN A 174 14.26 -15.96 -7.80
N GLN A 175 13.28 -16.87 -7.67
CA GLN A 175 13.12 -17.96 -8.64
C GLN A 175 12.45 -17.42 -9.93
N PRO A 176 13.10 -17.54 -11.11
CA PRO A 176 12.58 -16.98 -12.36
C PRO A 176 11.31 -17.68 -12.85
N GLN A 177 11.24 -18.98 -12.61
CA GLN A 177 10.04 -19.78 -12.77
C GLN A 177 9.56 -20.09 -11.37
N LEU A 178 8.95 -19.11 -10.71
CA LEU A 178 7.93 -19.46 -9.75
C LEU A 178 6.92 -20.26 -10.59
N LEU A 179 6.96 -21.60 -10.46
CA LEU A 179 5.79 -22.43 -10.73
C LEU A 179 4.58 -21.73 -10.05
N PRO A 180 3.32 -22.08 -10.33
CA PRO A 180 2.22 -21.68 -9.44
C PRO A 180 2.41 -22.32 -8.04
N LEU A 181 3.45 -21.86 -7.34
CA LEU A 181 3.76 -22.00 -5.96
C LEU A 181 2.65 -21.20 -5.31
N ILE A 182 1.79 -21.94 -4.64
CA ILE A 182 0.81 -21.38 -3.73
C ILE A 182 1.65 -20.63 -2.71
N PHE A 183 1.71 -19.30 -2.84
CA PHE A 183 2.33 -18.46 -1.84
C PHE A 183 1.67 -18.79 -0.51
N SER A 184 2.46 -19.14 0.48
CA SER A 184 1.90 -19.47 1.77
C SER A 184 1.31 -18.23 2.44
N ALA A 185 0.34 -18.42 3.32
CA ALA A 185 -0.23 -17.32 4.09
C ALA A 185 0.86 -16.55 4.86
N LYS A 186 1.81 -17.29 5.46
CA LYS A 186 2.97 -16.74 6.16
C LYS A 186 3.90 -15.99 5.22
N GLN A 187 4.20 -16.52 4.03
CA GLN A 187 4.99 -15.81 3.03
C GLN A 187 4.35 -14.47 2.62
N LEU A 188 3.05 -14.45 2.35
CA LEU A 188 2.33 -13.22 2.02
C LEU A 188 2.34 -12.24 3.18
N PHE A 189 2.08 -12.69 4.41
CA PHE A 189 2.14 -11.81 5.57
C PHE A 189 3.52 -11.14 5.70
N TYR A 190 4.59 -11.92 5.62
CA TYR A 190 5.95 -11.42 5.74
C TYR A 190 6.32 -10.46 4.62
N VAL A 191 6.07 -10.80 3.35
CA VAL A 191 6.57 -10.00 2.23
C VAL A 191 5.60 -8.89 1.84
N LYS A 192 4.29 -9.14 1.82
CA LYS A 192 3.28 -8.18 1.41
C LYS A 192 2.83 -7.30 2.58
N THR A 193 2.21 -7.90 3.60
CA THR A 193 1.55 -7.16 4.67
C THR A 193 2.54 -6.37 5.53
N CYS A 194 3.66 -6.98 5.94
CA CYS A 194 4.66 -6.28 6.75
C CYS A 194 5.32 -5.11 5.99
N THR A 195 5.62 -5.27 4.70
CA THR A 195 6.24 -4.19 3.90
C THR A 195 5.25 -3.08 3.60
N LEU A 196 3.98 -3.41 3.35
CA LEU A 196 2.88 -2.45 3.22
C LEU A 196 2.71 -1.61 4.51
N SER A 197 2.67 -2.25 5.68
CA SER A 197 2.54 -1.54 6.97
C SER A 197 3.68 -0.57 7.22
N LEU A 198 4.93 -1.02 7.04
CA LEU A 198 6.08 -0.15 7.25
C LEU A 198 6.17 0.96 6.21
N SER A 199 5.79 0.68 4.96
CA SER A 199 5.65 1.68 3.90
C SER A 199 4.72 2.80 4.39
N ALA A 200 3.49 2.46 4.79
CA ALA A 200 2.54 3.44 5.31
C ALA A 200 3.10 4.27 6.48
N CYS A 201 3.77 3.63 7.45
CA CYS A 201 4.34 4.33 8.62
C CYS A 201 5.55 5.23 8.29
N PHE A 202 6.42 4.81 7.38
CA PHE A 202 7.61 5.60 6.98
C PHE A 202 7.27 6.91 6.29
N SER A 203 6.08 7.02 5.70
CA SER A 203 5.59 8.27 5.15
C SER A 203 5.29 9.34 6.23
N ILE A 204 5.17 8.95 7.51
CA ILE A 204 4.68 9.83 8.59
C ILE A 204 5.77 10.16 9.62
N ASN A 205 6.60 9.18 9.98
CA ASN A 205 7.54 9.29 11.12
C ASN A 205 9.01 9.10 10.71
N SER A 206 9.45 9.86 9.71
CA SER A 206 10.79 9.75 9.11
C SER A 206 11.96 9.85 10.11
N ASN A 207 11.76 10.54 11.24
CA ASN A 207 12.79 10.86 12.22
C ASN A 207 12.92 9.83 13.36
N LYS A 208 11.93 8.95 13.56
CA LYS A 208 11.94 8.00 14.69
C LYS A 208 12.57 6.64 14.37
N HIS A 209 12.81 6.33 13.10
CA HIS A 209 13.26 4.99 12.68
C HIS A 209 14.76 4.89 12.36
N HIS A 210 15.58 5.81 12.87
CA HIS A 210 17.02 5.86 12.59
C HIS A 210 17.78 4.60 13.04
N TYR A 211 17.28 3.88 14.05
CA TYR A 211 17.97 2.72 14.60
C TYR A 211 17.93 1.48 13.67
N ILE A 212 16.93 1.41 12.78
CA ILE A 212 16.66 0.20 11.97
C ILE A 212 17.28 0.31 10.56
N SER A 213 17.67 1.50 10.12
CA SER A 213 18.02 1.72 8.71
C SER A 213 19.27 1.00 8.23
N GLY A 214 20.34 0.99 9.03
CA GLY A 214 21.56 0.29 8.63
C GLY A 214 21.38 -1.23 8.54
N GLN A 215 20.47 -1.79 9.35
CA GLN A 215 20.23 -3.24 9.40
C GLN A 215 19.33 -3.69 8.24
N VAL A 216 18.29 -2.93 7.92
CA VAL A 216 17.38 -3.23 6.78
C VAL A 216 18.15 -3.33 5.47
N LEU A 217 19.01 -2.36 5.14
CA LEU A 217 19.79 -2.42 3.88
C LEU A 217 20.75 -3.60 3.84
N LYS A 218 21.43 -3.88 4.95
CA LYS A 218 22.33 -5.05 5.04
C LYS A 218 21.58 -6.36 4.88
N ASN A 219 20.37 -6.45 5.43
CA ASN A 219 19.57 -7.66 5.42
C ASN A 219 18.82 -7.89 4.11
N ILE A 220 18.43 -6.83 3.39
CA ILE A 220 17.43 -6.91 2.31
C ILE A 220 17.93 -6.29 0.99
N GLY A 221 18.86 -5.33 1.02
CA GLY A 221 19.21 -4.51 -0.14
C GLY A 221 19.67 -5.31 -1.36
N HIS A 222 20.57 -6.28 -1.17
CA HIS A 222 21.02 -7.13 -2.29
C HIS A 222 19.87 -8.00 -2.82
N ASP A 223 19.14 -8.67 -1.93
CA ASP A 223 18.06 -9.57 -2.34
C ASP A 223 16.96 -8.79 -3.07
N TYR A 224 16.64 -7.58 -2.63
CA TYR A 224 15.73 -6.66 -3.30
C TYR A 224 16.15 -6.39 -4.75
N LEU A 225 17.38 -5.89 -4.98
CA LEU A 225 17.84 -5.57 -6.33
C LEU A 225 17.79 -6.78 -7.26
N LYS A 226 18.16 -7.96 -6.74
CA LYS A 226 18.13 -9.21 -7.49
C LYS A 226 16.70 -9.65 -7.82
N ILE A 227 15.76 -9.49 -6.89
CA ILE A 227 14.34 -9.76 -7.14
C ILE A 227 13.82 -8.86 -8.25
N ILE A 228 14.05 -7.54 -8.18
CA ILE A 228 13.59 -6.60 -9.21
C ILE A 228 14.21 -6.94 -10.57
N GLN A 229 15.52 -7.22 -10.60
CA GLN A 229 16.19 -7.64 -11.81
C GLN A 229 15.54 -8.87 -12.45
N ILE A 230 15.33 -9.94 -11.69
CA ILE A 230 14.76 -11.20 -12.20
C ILE A 230 13.30 -11.00 -12.61
N GLN A 231 12.49 -10.43 -11.72
CA GLN A 231 11.04 -10.35 -11.90
C GLN A 231 10.65 -9.36 -12.99
N SER A 232 11.48 -8.36 -13.29
CA SER A 232 11.24 -7.46 -14.42
C SER A 232 11.15 -8.18 -15.78
N PHE A 233 11.73 -9.37 -15.93
CA PHE A 233 11.66 -10.18 -17.16
C PHE A 233 10.49 -11.16 -17.19
N THR A 234 9.69 -11.24 -16.12
CA THR A 234 8.61 -12.24 -15.96
C THR A 234 7.27 -11.59 -15.60
N VAL A 235 7.12 -10.28 -15.82
CA VAL A 235 5.96 -9.48 -15.42
C VAL A 235 4.65 -10.02 -16.01
N ASP A 236 4.71 -10.56 -17.22
CA ASP A 236 3.59 -11.18 -17.92
C ASP A 236 3.14 -12.52 -17.29
N LEU A 237 3.96 -13.11 -16.42
CA LEU A 237 3.70 -14.35 -15.70
C LEU A 237 3.27 -14.13 -14.25
N TRP A 238 3.21 -12.88 -13.77
CA TRP A 238 2.85 -12.60 -12.38
C TRP A 238 1.37 -12.94 -12.13
N ASN A 239 1.12 -13.72 -11.08
CA ASN A 239 -0.20 -13.81 -10.46
C ASN A 239 -0.41 -12.67 -9.46
N LYS A 240 -1.58 -12.64 -8.81
CA LYS A 240 -1.92 -11.59 -7.84
C LYS A 240 -0.96 -11.56 -6.65
N GLU A 241 -0.50 -12.72 -6.22
CA GLU A 241 0.40 -12.88 -5.08
C GLU A 241 1.81 -12.32 -5.36
N ILE A 242 2.37 -12.61 -6.54
CA ILE A 242 3.65 -12.04 -6.98
C ILE A 242 3.51 -10.53 -7.16
N LEU A 243 2.47 -10.08 -7.88
CA LEU A 243 2.19 -8.65 -8.07
C LEU A 243 2.15 -7.92 -6.72
N ALA A 244 1.38 -8.45 -5.76
CA ALA A 244 1.28 -7.86 -4.43
C ALA A 244 2.66 -7.81 -3.75
N CYS A 245 3.38 -8.93 -3.67
CA CYS A 245 4.71 -8.96 -3.05
C CYS A 245 5.67 -7.93 -3.66
N ILE A 246 5.72 -7.83 -4.99
CA ILE A 246 6.62 -6.92 -5.69
C ILE A 246 6.19 -5.46 -5.54
N ALA A 247 4.89 -5.17 -5.63
CA ALA A 247 4.35 -3.82 -5.43
C ALA A 247 4.71 -3.26 -4.06
N HIS A 248 4.45 -4.02 -2.99
CA HIS A 248 4.69 -3.57 -1.63
C HIS A 248 6.18 -3.55 -1.27
N LEU A 249 6.98 -4.47 -1.82
CA LEU A 249 8.44 -4.45 -1.63
C LEU A 249 9.09 -3.23 -2.30
N ILE A 250 8.68 -2.86 -3.54
CA ILE A 250 9.13 -1.62 -4.18
C ILE A 250 8.67 -0.41 -3.36
N GLY A 251 7.40 -0.37 -2.95
CA GLY A 251 6.84 0.70 -2.14
C GLY A 251 7.61 0.92 -0.82
N PHE A 252 7.90 -0.17 -0.11
CA PHE A 252 8.71 -0.17 1.10
C PHE A 252 10.13 0.33 0.85
N MET A 253 10.85 -0.22 -0.13
CA MET A 253 12.22 0.21 -0.42
C MET A 253 12.27 1.68 -0.84
N ARG A 254 11.24 2.15 -1.55
CA ARG A 254 11.06 3.56 -1.87
C ARG A 254 10.90 4.43 -0.62
N LEU A 255 10.00 4.11 0.29
CA LEU A 255 9.90 4.98 1.46
C LEU A 255 11.14 4.86 2.35
N PHE A 256 11.72 3.66 2.43
CA PHE A 256 12.91 3.42 3.22
C PHE A 256 14.13 4.26 2.79
N LEU A 257 14.44 4.29 1.49
CA LEU A 257 15.61 4.99 0.92
C LEU A 257 15.46 6.50 1.00
N TRP A 258 14.25 7.00 0.77
CA TRP A 258 13.98 8.43 0.58
C TRP A 258 13.31 9.10 1.79
N CYS A 259 12.98 8.37 2.86
CA CYS A 259 12.54 8.96 4.13
C CYS A 259 13.67 9.05 5.17
N GLY A 260 13.58 10.09 5.99
CA GLY A 260 14.40 10.30 7.19
C GLY A 260 15.76 10.93 6.93
N SER A 261 16.61 10.92 7.94
CA SER A 261 18.00 11.35 7.80
C SER A 261 18.84 10.27 7.10
N GLY A 262 19.97 10.67 6.53
CA GLY A 262 20.91 9.73 5.90
C GLY A 262 20.49 9.18 4.54
N LYS A 263 19.52 9.80 3.85
CA LYS A 263 19.04 9.37 2.52
C LYS A 263 20.19 9.15 1.53
N GLU A 264 21.16 10.06 1.49
CA GLU A 264 22.33 9.95 0.62
C GLU A 264 23.19 8.72 0.94
N LEU A 265 23.38 8.39 2.21
CA LEU A 265 24.14 7.22 2.63
C LEU A 265 23.39 5.94 2.27
N LYS A 266 22.10 5.85 2.61
CA LYS A 266 21.24 4.71 2.25
C LYS A 266 21.23 4.46 0.74
N PHE A 267 21.13 5.54 -0.04
CA PHE A 267 21.13 5.48 -1.49
C PHE A 267 22.46 4.96 -2.02
N LYS A 268 23.60 5.48 -1.54
CA LYS A 268 24.94 5.01 -1.92
C LYS A 268 25.20 3.56 -1.50
N ASP A 269 24.68 3.14 -0.35
CA ASP A 269 24.82 1.77 0.14
C ASP A 269 24.08 0.77 -0.77
N LEU A 270 22.88 1.13 -1.26
CA LEU A 270 22.13 0.29 -2.19
C LEU A 270 22.68 0.38 -3.62
N PHE A 271 23.09 1.57 -4.05
CA PHE A 271 23.59 1.87 -5.40
C PHE A 271 25.04 2.37 -5.34
N PRO A 272 26.02 1.50 -5.03
CA PRO A 272 27.42 1.93 -4.87
C PRO A 272 28.08 2.33 -6.19
N THR A 273 27.45 2.00 -7.32
CA THR A 273 27.89 2.41 -8.66
C THR A 273 26.72 2.84 -9.51
N GLU A 274 26.97 3.79 -10.40
CA GLU A 274 26.00 4.24 -11.40
C GLU A 274 25.49 3.09 -12.27
N LYS A 275 26.32 2.09 -12.57
CA LYS A 275 25.92 0.89 -13.33
C LYS A 275 24.77 0.14 -12.67
N ILE A 276 24.82 -0.03 -11.34
CA ILE A 276 23.77 -0.72 -10.59
C ILE A 276 22.49 0.13 -10.60
N LEU A 277 22.61 1.44 -10.43
CA LEU A 277 21.49 2.37 -10.51
C LEU A 277 20.81 2.33 -11.90
N CYS A 278 21.60 2.42 -12.97
CA CYS A 278 21.10 2.35 -14.35
C CYS A 278 20.39 1.03 -14.66
N ALA A 279 20.94 -0.10 -14.20
CA ALA A 279 20.28 -1.40 -14.34
C ALA A 279 18.94 -1.43 -13.61
N TYR A 280 18.92 -0.96 -12.36
CA TYR A 280 17.69 -0.86 -11.57
C TYR A 280 16.62 0.03 -12.24
N ILE A 281 17.00 1.19 -12.78
CA ILE A 281 16.10 2.06 -13.54
C ILE A 281 15.50 1.32 -14.74
N GLN A 282 16.30 0.57 -15.49
CA GLN A 282 15.81 -0.22 -16.64
C GLN A 282 14.85 -1.32 -16.21
N ASP A 283 15.14 -2.01 -15.11
CA ASP A 283 14.29 -3.06 -14.58
C ASP A 283 12.94 -2.50 -14.12
N LEU A 284 12.93 -1.34 -13.45
CA LEU A 284 11.70 -0.63 -13.09
C LEU A 284 10.89 -0.20 -14.31
N ILE A 285 11.54 0.36 -15.34
CA ILE A 285 10.89 0.77 -16.58
C ILE A 285 10.26 -0.43 -17.30
N ARG A 286 10.94 -1.57 -17.32
CA ARG A 286 10.41 -2.81 -17.89
C ARG A 286 9.16 -3.28 -17.17
N ILE A 287 9.09 -3.12 -15.85
CA ILE A 287 7.90 -3.45 -15.05
C ILE A 287 6.72 -2.54 -15.42
N ILE A 288 6.92 -1.22 -15.46
CA ILE A 288 5.83 -0.28 -15.79
C ILE A 288 5.45 -0.28 -17.27
N ASP A 289 6.23 -0.88 -18.18
CA ASP A 289 5.86 -1.04 -19.59
C ASP A 289 4.77 -2.12 -19.79
N TYR A 290 4.43 -2.88 -18.75
CA TYR A 290 3.39 -3.91 -18.84
C TYR A 290 1.98 -3.31 -18.88
N LYS A 291 1.52 -3.03 -20.10
CA LYS A 291 0.23 -2.37 -20.42
C LYS A 291 -1.02 -2.94 -19.73
N PRO A 292 -1.16 -4.26 -19.48
CA PRO A 292 -2.35 -4.78 -18.80
C PRO A 292 -2.63 -4.13 -17.44
N TYR A 293 -1.60 -3.68 -16.71
CA TYR A 293 -1.80 -2.99 -15.44
C TYR A 293 -2.46 -1.61 -15.57
N TYR A 294 -2.38 -0.95 -16.73
CA TYR A 294 -2.90 0.41 -16.91
C TYR A 294 -4.42 0.44 -16.77
N ASN A 295 -5.08 -0.61 -17.25
CA ASN A 295 -6.53 -0.76 -17.17
C ASN A 295 -7.03 -1.07 -15.74
N CYS A 296 -6.14 -1.46 -14.85
CA CYS A 296 -6.44 -1.78 -13.46
C CYS A 296 -6.15 -0.62 -12.50
N ILE A 297 -5.64 0.52 -12.98
CA ILE A 297 -5.38 1.68 -12.12
C ILE A 297 -6.72 2.22 -11.59
N MET A 298 -6.82 2.30 -10.27
CA MET A 298 -8.00 2.79 -9.54
C MET A 298 -7.79 4.25 -9.14
N ALA A 299 -8.89 4.95 -8.83
CA ALA A 299 -8.82 6.34 -8.33
C ALA A 299 -8.28 6.45 -6.89
N GLN A 300 -8.22 5.33 -6.17
CA GLN A 300 -7.79 5.24 -4.78
C GLN A 300 -6.56 4.33 -4.66
N TRP A 301 -5.70 4.60 -3.69
CA TRP A 301 -4.45 3.86 -3.47
C TRP A 301 -4.70 2.57 -2.68
N HIS A 302 -5.26 1.53 -3.32
CA HIS A 302 -5.63 0.34 -2.55
C HIS A 302 -5.57 -1.00 -3.28
N ASN A 303 -5.38 -1.02 -4.60
CA ASN A 303 -5.07 -2.23 -5.34
C ASN A 303 -3.59 -2.26 -5.73
N ASP A 304 -3.06 -3.47 -5.89
CA ASP A 304 -1.63 -3.69 -6.03
C ASP A 304 -1.05 -3.07 -7.33
N GLU A 305 -1.83 -2.99 -8.42
CA GLU A 305 -1.41 -2.33 -9.67
C GLU A 305 -1.20 -0.82 -9.49
N THR A 306 -2.15 -0.14 -8.85
CA THR A 306 -2.02 1.30 -8.56
C THR A 306 -0.82 1.55 -7.66
N ILE A 307 -0.64 0.71 -6.63
CA ILE A 307 0.47 0.81 -5.67
C ILE A 307 1.82 0.60 -6.35
N LEU A 308 1.92 -0.39 -7.24
CA LEU A 308 3.12 -0.69 -8.01
C LEU A 308 3.52 0.48 -8.91
N ILE A 309 2.60 0.93 -9.77
CA ILE A 309 2.90 1.98 -10.76
C ILE A 309 3.26 3.28 -10.04
N ASP A 310 2.49 3.65 -9.02
CA ASP A 310 2.76 4.83 -8.20
C ASP A 310 4.14 4.76 -7.50
N SER A 311 4.47 3.62 -6.90
CA SER A 311 5.76 3.43 -6.22
C SER A 311 6.93 3.47 -7.20
N ILE A 312 6.79 2.92 -8.40
CA ILE A 312 7.83 2.98 -9.42
C ILE A 312 8.03 4.41 -9.91
N LEU A 313 6.95 5.11 -10.29
CA LEU A 313 7.07 6.48 -10.79
C LEU A 313 7.69 7.41 -9.75
N LEU A 314 7.30 7.29 -8.47
CA LEU A 314 7.91 8.08 -7.40
C LEU A 314 9.38 7.71 -7.18
N SER A 315 9.75 6.44 -7.33
CA SER A 315 11.17 6.03 -7.29
C SER A 315 11.97 6.67 -8.43
N LEU A 316 11.45 6.63 -9.65
CA LEU A 316 12.10 7.23 -10.83
C LEU A 316 12.23 8.76 -10.68
N MET A 317 11.17 9.44 -10.25
CA MET A 317 11.20 10.88 -10.00
C MET A 317 12.26 11.25 -8.96
N ASN A 318 12.30 10.56 -7.83
CA ASN A 318 13.29 10.82 -6.79
C ASN A 318 14.74 10.56 -7.27
N ILE A 319 14.95 9.58 -8.15
CA ILE A 319 16.27 9.33 -8.75
C ILE A 319 16.68 10.49 -9.65
N ILE A 320 15.77 10.95 -10.52
CA ILE A 320 16.02 12.07 -11.45
C ILE A 320 16.40 13.33 -10.68
N GLU A 321 15.60 13.70 -9.67
CA GLU A 321 15.79 14.91 -8.88
C GLU A 321 17.12 14.91 -8.11
N LEU A 322 17.59 13.73 -7.67
CA LEU A 322 18.71 13.63 -6.74
C LEU A 322 20.04 13.18 -7.36
N GLN A 323 20.03 12.49 -8.52
CA GLN A 323 21.22 11.77 -9.02
C GLN A 323 21.87 12.36 -10.27
N ASN A 324 21.40 13.52 -10.77
CA ASN A 324 21.95 14.16 -11.99
C ASN A 324 22.17 13.16 -13.15
N ILE A 325 21.18 12.29 -13.39
CA ILE A 325 21.28 11.16 -14.33
C ILE A 325 20.28 11.27 -15.49
N ASN A 326 19.78 12.48 -15.74
CA ASN A 326 18.76 12.75 -16.77
C ASN A 326 19.21 12.29 -18.17
N TRP A 327 20.51 12.30 -18.44
CA TRP A 327 21.09 11.78 -19.69
C TRP A 327 20.74 10.30 -19.91
N PHE A 328 20.69 9.49 -18.85
CA PHE A 328 20.37 8.07 -18.96
C PHE A 328 18.89 7.87 -19.27
N PHE A 329 18.01 8.59 -18.56
CA PHE A 329 16.57 8.57 -18.86
C PHE A 329 16.29 8.99 -20.31
N ARG A 330 17.01 10.01 -20.83
CA ARG A 330 16.94 10.43 -22.24
C ARG A 330 17.37 9.35 -23.23
N SER A 331 18.23 8.43 -22.80
CA SER A 331 18.67 7.32 -23.65
C SER A 331 17.63 6.20 -23.80
N ILE A 332 16.58 6.19 -22.95
CA ILE A 332 15.53 5.18 -22.97
C ILE A 332 14.39 5.67 -23.87
N THR A 333 14.46 5.31 -25.15
CA THR A 333 13.60 5.84 -26.22
C THR A 333 12.11 5.56 -26.04
N GLN A 334 11.75 4.45 -25.39
CA GLN A 334 10.35 4.07 -25.12
C GLN A 334 9.74 4.74 -23.89
N LEU A 335 10.56 5.34 -23.02
CA LEU A 335 10.08 5.92 -21.76
C LEU A 335 9.04 7.03 -21.97
N PRO A 336 9.20 7.97 -22.92
CA PRO A 336 8.20 9.01 -23.14
C PRO A 336 6.81 8.47 -23.46
N ASP A 337 6.72 7.44 -24.32
CA ASP A 337 5.45 6.84 -24.73
C ASP A 337 4.77 6.10 -23.56
N ILE A 338 5.55 5.40 -22.73
CA ILE A 338 5.06 4.73 -21.52
C ILE A 338 4.46 5.77 -20.56
N LEU A 339 5.21 6.83 -20.26
CA LEU A 339 4.78 7.87 -19.31
C LEU A 339 3.56 8.63 -19.84
N LEU A 340 3.52 8.95 -21.13
CA LEU A 340 2.37 9.61 -21.74
C LEU A 340 1.12 8.74 -21.65
N THR A 341 1.24 7.45 -21.97
CA THR A 341 0.12 6.50 -21.86
C THR A 341 -0.38 6.41 -20.42
N LEU A 342 0.52 6.31 -19.44
CA LEU A 342 0.15 6.27 -18.03
C LEU A 342 -0.54 7.57 -17.58
N ALA A 343 -0.04 8.72 -18.02
CA ALA A 343 -0.64 9.99 -17.69
C ALA A 343 -2.05 10.10 -18.28
N GLU A 344 -2.25 9.70 -19.53
CA GLU A 344 -3.55 9.80 -20.20
C GLU A 344 -4.58 8.76 -19.74
N THR A 345 -4.13 7.62 -19.21
CA THR A 345 -5.03 6.51 -18.81
C THR A 345 -5.30 6.43 -17.31
N SER A 346 -4.44 7.01 -16.48
CA SER A 346 -4.55 6.88 -15.02
C SER A 346 -5.75 7.63 -14.44
N LYS A 347 -6.53 6.92 -13.63
CA LYS A 347 -7.56 7.49 -12.75
C LYS A 347 -7.00 8.00 -11.42
N TYR A 348 -5.76 7.65 -11.09
CA TYR A 348 -5.07 8.11 -9.90
C TYR A 348 -4.23 9.35 -10.22
N TYR A 349 -4.57 10.49 -9.64
CA TYR A 349 -3.94 11.78 -9.94
C TYR A 349 -2.43 11.82 -9.64
N ARG A 350 -1.95 11.08 -8.63
CA ARG A 350 -0.51 11.06 -8.34
C ARG A 350 0.30 10.40 -9.46
N ILE A 351 -0.19 9.31 -10.04
CA ILE A 351 0.42 8.66 -11.20
C ILE A 351 0.47 9.63 -12.39
N TYR A 352 -0.65 10.31 -12.67
CA TYR A 352 -0.74 11.34 -13.73
C TYR A 352 0.37 12.40 -13.57
N LEU A 353 0.47 12.96 -12.36
CA LEU A 353 1.38 14.06 -12.05
C LEU A 353 2.84 13.62 -12.06
N CYS A 354 3.15 12.44 -11.52
CA CYS A 354 4.51 11.90 -11.54
C CYS A 354 4.95 11.57 -12.98
N ALA A 355 4.07 11.02 -13.81
CA ALA A 355 4.40 10.72 -15.20
C ALA A 355 4.75 11.98 -15.99
N TYR A 356 3.95 13.05 -15.87
CA TYR A 356 4.28 14.34 -16.48
C TYR A 356 5.50 15.02 -15.87
N GLY A 357 5.71 14.89 -14.56
CA GLY A 357 6.91 15.39 -13.88
C GLY A 357 8.18 14.77 -14.45
N ILE A 358 8.20 13.45 -14.61
CA ILE A 358 9.34 12.73 -15.23
C ILE A 358 9.53 13.17 -16.68
N LEU A 359 8.45 13.29 -17.47
CA LEU A 359 8.53 13.80 -18.84
C LEU A 359 9.17 15.21 -18.90
N GLY A 360 8.79 16.09 -17.98
CA GLY A 360 9.33 17.44 -17.86
C GLY A 360 10.84 17.49 -17.59
N GLU A 361 11.35 16.58 -16.77
CA GLU A 361 12.79 16.51 -16.43
C GLU A 361 13.63 15.84 -17.52
N VAL A 362 13.03 14.89 -18.25
CA VAL A 362 13.75 14.04 -19.21
C VAL A 362 13.73 14.66 -20.60
N LEU A 363 12.62 15.22 -21.06
CA LEU A 363 12.50 15.73 -22.44
C LEU A 363 13.11 17.13 -22.61
N THR A 364 13.35 17.52 -23.86
CA THR A 364 13.72 18.90 -24.22
C THR A 364 12.46 19.74 -24.44
N ASP A 365 12.59 21.06 -24.32
CA ASP A 365 11.48 22.01 -24.55
C ASP A 365 10.76 21.80 -25.90
N GLU A 366 11.50 21.45 -26.95
CA GLU A 366 10.92 21.19 -28.28
C GLU A 366 10.03 19.94 -28.29
N HIS A 367 10.47 18.86 -27.63
CA HIS A 367 9.68 17.63 -27.50
C HIS A 367 8.47 17.86 -26.60
N LEU A 368 8.63 18.60 -25.49
CA LEU A 368 7.52 18.97 -24.60
C LEU A 368 6.44 19.75 -25.34
N LYS A 369 6.84 20.71 -26.19
CA LYS A 369 5.92 21.49 -27.05
C LYS A 369 5.22 20.61 -28.07
N ALA A 370 5.93 19.68 -28.71
CA ALA A 370 5.34 18.76 -29.68
C ALA A 370 4.26 17.87 -29.06
N LEU A 371 4.48 17.42 -27.82
CA LEU A 371 3.54 16.61 -27.05
C LEU A 371 2.41 17.42 -26.38
N LYS A 372 2.41 18.75 -26.50
CA LYS A 372 1.44 19.66 -25.87
C LYS A 372 1.28 19.43 -24.36
N ILE A 373 2.35 19.03 -23.68
CA ILE A 373 2.32 18.68 -22.25
C ILE A 373 1.79 19.84 -21.40
N THR A 374 2.15 21.07 -21.74
CA THR A 374 1.66 22.27 -21.02
C THR A 374 0.14 22.44 -21.14
N ASP A 375 -0.46 22.15 -22.29
CA ASP A 375 -1.92 22.22 -22.45
C ASP A 375 -2.60 21.11 -21.66
N ASN A 376 -2.09 19.87 -21.72
CA ASN A 376 -2.67 18.73 -20.99
C ASN A 376 -2.58 18.90 -19.47
N ILE A 377 -1.43 19.37 -18.95
CA ILE A 377 -1.27 19.66 -17.52
C ILE A 377 -2.20 20.80 -17.09
N ARG A 378 -2.34 21.85 -17.91
CA ARG A 378 -3.26 22.96 -17.64
C ARG A 378 -4.70 22.45 -17.53
N ASP A 379 -5.17 21.69 -18.51
CA ASP A 379 -6.54 21.20 -18.56
C ASP A 379 -6.83 20.25 -17.38
N PHE A 380 -5.85 19.44 -16.99
CA PHE A 380 -5.92 18.62 -15.78
C PHE A 380 -6.03 19.44 -14.50
N PHE A 381 -5.20 20.47 -14.32
CA PHE A 381 -5.32 21.32 -13.14
C PHE A 381 -6.67 22.04 -13.08
N PHE A 382 -7.20 22.51 -14.22
CA PHE A 382 -8.54 23.09 -14.26
C PHE A 382 -9.61 22.07 -13.88
N THR A 383 -9.54 20.85 -14.41
CA THR A 383 -10.46 19.76 -14.07
C THR A 383 -10.40 19.44 -12.57
N MET A 384 -9.19 19.33 -12.01
CA MET A 384 -9.02 19.06 -10.57
C MET A 384 -9.56 20.22 -9.71
N LEU A 385 -9.33 21.47 -10.11
CA LEU A 385 -9.87 22.65 -9.42
C LEU A 385 -11.38 22.74 -9.52
N GLU A 386 -11.95 22.38 -10.67
CA GLU A 386 -13.40 22.32 -10.90
C GLU A 386 -14.04 21.21 -10.03
N GLU A 387 -13.43 20.02 -9.99
CA GLU A 387 -13.86 18.95 -9.09
C GLU A 387 -13.80 19.38 -7.63
N ALA A 388 -12.71 20.03 -7.21
CA ALA A 388 -12.56 20.57 -5.86
C ALA A 388 -13.54 21.71 -5.55
N TRP A 389 -14.09 22.38 -6.57
CA TRP A 389 -15.10 23.42 -6.40
C TRP A 389 -16.50 22.84 -6.18
N TYR A 390 -16.87 21.82 -6.95
CA TYR A 390 -18.20 21.17 -6.84
C TYR A 390 -18.30 20.19 -5.69
N ASP A 391 -17.21 19.48 -5.42
CA ASP A 391 -17.07 18.58 -4.30
C ASP A 391 -15.82 19.01 -3.54
N PRO A 392 -15.99 19.94 -2.58
CA PRO A 392 -14.86 20.37 -1.83
C PRO A 392 -14.28 19.15 -1.07
N SER A 393 -15.01 18.17 -0.55
CA SER A 393 -14.55 17.18 0.46
C SER A 393 -13.26 16.39 0.16
N LYS A 394 -12.88 16.23 -1.11
CA LYS A 394 -11.76 15.39 -1.56
C LYS A 394 -10.40 15.81 -0.98
N GLU A 395 -9.60 14.81 -0.59
CA GLU A 395 -8.23 14.87 -0.03
C GLU A 395 -7.27 15.94 -0.60
N TYR A 396 -7.40 16.30 -1.87
CA TYR A 396 -6.61 17.35 -2.54
C TYR A 396 -6.80 18.75 -1.94
N LYS A 397 -7.82 18.94 -1.10
CA LYS A 397 -8.09 20.13 -0.27
C LYS A 397 -6.98 20.55 0.69
N ASN A 398 -6.14 19.63 1.12
CA ASN A 398 -5.06 19.95 2.06
C ASN A 398 -3.82 20.51 1.35
N ILE A 399 -3.81 20.49 0.02
CA ILE A 399 -2.78 21.09 -0.81
C ILE A 399 -3.18 22.55 -1.02
N PRO A 400 -2.42 23.54 -0.52
CA PRO A 400 -2.79 24.92 -0.71
C PRO A 400 -2.87 25.21 -2.22
N VAL A 401 -3.92 25.91 -2.67
CA VAL A 401 -4.11 26.31 -4.08
C VAL A 401 -2.86 26.96 -4.67
N ALA A 402 -2.08 27.66 -3.84
CA ALA A 402 -0.78 28.22 -4.21
C ALA A 402 0.27 27.19 -4.67
N TYR A 403 0.24 25.93 -4.21
CA TYR A 403 1.13 24.86 -4.67
C TYR A 403 0.74 24.34 -6.05
N PHE A 404 -0.56 24.16 -6.29
CA PHE A 404 -1.11 23.83 -7.61
C PHE A 404 -0.79 24.93 -8.63
N LEU A 405 -1.04 26.20 -8.27
CA LEU A 405 -0.75 27.36 -9.13
C LEU A 405 0.75 27.59 -9.39
N ARG A 406 1.64 27.03 -8.58
CA ARG A 406 3.10 27.15 -8.74
C ARG A 406 3.73 25.92 -9.43
N GLY A 407 2.94 24.90 -9.78
CA GLY A 407 3.46 23.64 -10.33
C GLY A 407 4.33 22.84 -9.34
N ASN A 408 4.28 23.15 -8.04
CA ASN A 408 5.17 22.58 -7.02
C ASN A 408 4.56 21.32 -6.37
N ILE A 409 4.08 20.38 -7.17
CA ILE A 409 3.49 19.12 -6.67
C ILE A 409 4.57 18.21 -6.07
N HIS A 410 5.82 18.32 -6.52
CA HIS A 410 6.94 17.49 -6.04
C HIS A 410 7.26 17.64 -4.54
N LYS A 411 6.82 18.75 -3.91
CA LYS A 411 6.97 18.94 -2.45
C LYS A 411 5.95 18.19 -1.60
N LEU A 412 4.95 17.54 -2.22
CA LEU A 412 3.85 16.89 -1.52
C LEU A 412 4.21 15.54 -0.87
N ASN A 413 5.37 14.97 -1.19
CA ASN A 413 5.89 13.73 -0.59
C ASN A 413 7.23 13.95 0.16
N LEU A 414 7.59 15.20 0.47
CA LEU A 414 8.77 15.53 1.29
C LEU A 414 8.42 15.94 2.73
N SER A 415 7.14 15.88 3.11
CA SER A 415 6.69 15.96 4.50
C SER A 415 6.08 14.63 4.93
#